data_AF-A0AAE9CX95-F1
#
_entry.id   AF-A0AAE9CX95-F1
#
_cell.length_a   1.000
_cell.length_b   1.000
_cell.length_c   1.000
_cell.angle_alpha   90.00
_cell.angle_beta   90.00
_cell.angle_gamma   90.00
#
_symmetry.space_group_name_H-M   'P 1'
#
loop_
_entity.id
_entity.type
_entity.pdbx_description
1 polymer ?
#
loop_
_entity_poly.entity_id
_entity_poly.type
_entity_poly.pdbx_seq_one_letter_code
_entity_poly.pdbx_strand_id
1 'polypeptide(L)'
;MFFLFLFIYSFASAADYKNCDQDCRFQCLKIVHDIGDNELNGGHSDEAIEKTSKLCSEFRKCAEGMKFKAPDLIIEYIDKLLILCDVNDFRKSAGFKSCRAKIEANRSPCIREWNPFQIR
;
A
#
# COMPACT_ATOMS: atom_id res chain seq x y z
N MET A 1 -3.33 16.92 -33.00
CA MET A 1 -2.67 17.85 -32.06
C MET A 1 -3.23 17.79 -30.64
N PHE A 2 -4.48 17.38 -30.40
CA PHE A 2 -5.03 17.22 -29.02
C PHE A 2 -4.43 16.01 -28.26
N PHE A 3 -4.09 14.93 -28.96
CA PHE A 3 -3.49 13.73 -28.36
C PHE A 3 -2.04 13.89 -27.89
N LEU A 4 -1.30 14.88 -28.40
CA LEU A 4 0.08 15.13 -27.96
C LEU A 4 0.12 15.73 -26.55
N PHE A 5 -0.87 16.55 -26.17
CA PHE A 5 -0.93 17.20 -24.86
C PHE A 5 -1.26 16.24 -23.71
N LEU A 6 -2.01 15.16 -23.97
CA LEU A 6 -2.34 14.15 -22.96
C LEU A 6 -1.12 13.32 -22.56
N PHE A 7 -0.21 13.01 -23.50
CA PHE A 7 1.01 12.29 -23.19
C PHE A 7 1.96 13.09 -22.29
N ILE A 8 2.06 14.41 -22.49
CA ILE A 8 2.97 15.25 -21.69
C ILE A 8 2.51 15.36 -20.23
N TYR A 9 1.19 15.37 -19.98
CA TYR A 9 0.65 15.41 -18.62
C TYR A 9 0.87 14.08 -17.86
N SER A 10 0.85 12.95 -18.56
CA SER A 10 1.12 11.63 -17.97
C SER A 10 2.60 11.38 -17.71
N PHE A 11 3.51 12.00 -18.46
CA PHE A 11 4.96 11.84 -18.22
C PHE A 11 5.54 12.85 -17.22
N ALA A 12 4.93 14.03 -17.05
CA ALA A 12 5.38 15.00 -16.05
C ALA A 12 5.41 14.38 -14.63
N SER A 13 4.38 13.61 -14.30
CA SER A 13 4.24 13.00 -12.97
C SER A 13 5.23 11.86 -12.68
N ALA A 14 5.86 11.24 -13.68
CA ALA A 14 6.89 10.21 -13.47
C ALA A 14 8.31 10.78 -13.57
N ALA A 15 8.50 11.87 -14.33
CA ALA A 15 9.79 12.53 -14.49
C ALA A 15 10.20 13.34 -13.25
N ASP A 16 9.24 13.95 -12.55
CA ASP A 16 9.52 14.79 -11.37
C ASP A 16 10.14 14.01 -10.19
N TYR A 17 9.82 12.72 -10.03
CA TYR A 17 10.38 11.92 -8.93
C TYR A 17 11.80 11.40 -9.19
N LYS A 18 12.28 11.42 -10.43
CA LYS A 18 13.64 10.95 -10.77
C LYS A 18 14.72 11.84 -10.13
N ASN A 19 14.36 13.08 -9.77
CA ASN A 19 15.17 14.05 -9.02
C ASN A 19 14.43 14.52 -7.75
N CYS A 20 13.89 13.60 -6.95
CA CYS A 20 13.15 13.93 -5.72
C CYS A 20 14.05 14.70 -4.72
N ASP A 21 13.71 15.97 -4.51
CA ASP A 21 14.33 16.84 -3.52
C ASP A 21 13.91 16.46 -2.07
N GLN A 22 14.37 17.23 -1.09
CA GLN A 22 14.12 16.93 0.32
C GLN A 22 12.63 17.03 0.71
N ASP A 23 11.89 17.96 0.11
CA ASP A 23 10.45 18.16 0.37
C ASP A 23 9.63 16.99 -0.17
N CYS A 24 9.96 16.53 -1.38
CA CYS A 24 9.37 15.34 -2.00
C CYS A 24 9.57 14.08 -1.13
N ARG A 25 10.76 13.90 -0.53
CA ARG A 25 11.04 12.77 0.37
C ARG A 25 10.19 12.80 1.64
N PHE A 26 10.01 13.98 2.26
CA PHE A 26 9.17 14.12 3.44
C PHE A 26 7.70 13.81 3.14
N GLN A 27 7.19 14.25 1.99
CA GLN A 27 5.83 13.91 1.56
C GLN A 27 5.68 12.39 1.33
N CYS A 28 6.66 11.75 0.71
CA CYS A 28 6.64 10.31 0.49
C CYS A 28 6.70 9.52 1.81
N LEU A 29 7.55 9.94 2.76
CA LEU A 29 7.63 9.37 4.10
C LEU A 29 6.31 9.46 4.86
N LYS A 30 5.55 10.56 4.71
CA LYS A 30 4.22 10.67 5.28
C LYS A 30 3.26 9.60 4.72
N ILE A 31 3.30 9.34 3.40
CA ILE A 31 2.50 8.28 2.79
C ILE A 31 2.88 6.91 3.37
N VAL A 32 4.18 6.64 3.55
CA VAL A 32 4.65 5.39 4.18
C VAL A 32 4.08 5.23 5.60
N HIS A 33 4.11 6.30 6.39
CA HIS A 33 3.54 6.30 7.74
C HIS A 33 2.02 6.03 7.70
N ASP A 34 1.30 6.72 6.82
CA ASP A 34 -0.15 6.57 6.67
C ASP A 34 -0.53 5.14 6.21
N ILE A 35 0.30 4.48 5.39
CA ILE A 35 0.11 3.06 5.03
C ILE A 35 0.27 2.18 6.27
N GLY A 36 1.36 2.37 7.02
CA GLY A 36 1.64 1.61 8.24
C GLY A 36 0.51 1.74 9.26
N ASP A 37 0.07 2.98 9.53
CA ASP A 37 -1.03 3.26 10.44
C ASP A 37 -2.33 2.60 10.00
N ASN A 38 -2.61 2.61 8.69
CA ASN A 38 -3.84 2.03 8.16
C ASN A 38 -3.83 0.50 8.21
N GLU A 39 -2.69 -0.15 7.95
CA GLU A 39 -2.56 -1.60 8.06
C GLU A 39 -2.58 -2.08 9.53
N LEU A 40 -1.98 -1.31 10.45
CA LEU A 40 -1.95 -1.65 11.88
C LEU A 40 -3.31 -1.44 12.55
N ASN A 41 -4.05 -0.38 12.19
CA ASN A 41 -5.27 0.02 12.89
C ASN A 41 -6.56 -0.21 12.11
N GLY A 42 -6.49 -0.33 10.78
CA GLY A 42 -7.68 -0.44 9.91
C GLY A 42 -8.31 -1.83 9.86
N GLY A 43 -7.60 -2.87 10.34
CA GLY A 43 -8.04 -4.26 10.19
C GLY A 43 -8.03 -4.69 8.72
N HIS A 44 -8.93 -5.61 8.31
CA HIS A 44 -9.03 -6.02 6.90
C HIS A 44 -10.41 -5.70 6.31
N SER A 45 -11.03 -4.64 6.83
CA SER A 45 -12.28 -4.13 6.27
C SER A 45 -12.07 -3.67 4.82
N ASP A 46 -13.14 -3.68 4.04
CA ASP A 46 -13.11 -3.17 2.67
C ASP A 46 -12.67 -1.70 2.62
N GLU A 47 -13.05 -0.91 3.63
CA GLU A 47 -12.63 0.49 3.78
C GLU A 47 -11.12 0.62 4.00
N ALA A 48 -10.55 -0.19 4.88
CA ALA A 48 -9.11 -0.20 5.14
C ALA A 48 -8.34 -0.62 3.90
N ILE A 49 -8.78 -1.68 3.21
CA ILE A 49 -8.19 -2.16 1.96
C ILE A 49 -8.26 -1.07 0.88
N GLU A 50 -9.39 -0.37 0.74
CA GLU A 50 -9.55 0.71 -0.23
C GLU A 50 -8.62 1.89 0.08
N LYS A 51 -8.54 2.29 1.35
CA LYS A 51 -7.66 3.36 1.80
C LYS A 51 -6.19 3.01 1.60
N THR A 52 -5.74 1.81 1.97
CA THR A 52 -4.37 1.34 1.69
C THR A 52 -4.10 1.35 0.19
N SER A 53 -5.04 0.90 -0.65
CA SER A 53 -4.84 0.86 -2.11
C SER A 53 -4.62 2.26 -2.69
N LYS A 54 -5.39 3.25 -2.21
CA LYS A 54 -5.19 4.65 -2.60
C LYS A 54 -3.82 5.17 -2.16
N LEU A 55 -3.43 4.93 -0.91
CA LEU A 55 -2.11 5.35 -0.39
C LEU A 55 -0.97 4.68 -1.17
N CYS A 56 -1.11 3.39 -1.49
CA CYS A 56 -0.17 2.64 -2.31
C CYS A 56 -0.02 3.18 -3.73
N SER A 57 -1.12 3.64 -4.35
CA SER A 57 -1.08 4.31 -5.64
C SER A 57 -0.24 5.60 -5.58
N GLU A 58 -0.37 6.38 -4.50
CA GLU A 58 0.46 7.57 -4.30
C GLU A 58 1.92 7.22 -3.99
N PHE A 59 2.16 6.21 -3.14
CA PHE A 59 3.51 5.77 -2.80
C PHE A 59 4.30 5.31 -4.03
N ARG A 60 3.68 4.57 -4.95
CA ARG A 60 4.33 4.11 -6.19
C ARG A 60 4.86 5.26 -7.05
N LYS A 61 4.26 6.45 -6.98
CA LYS A 61 4.74 7.63 -7.72
C LYS A 61 6.07 8.11 -7.17
N CYS A 62 6.28 8.05 -5.86
CA CYS A 62 7.47 8.59 -5.19
C CYS A 62 8.52 7.55 -4.75
N ALA A 63 8.20 6.26 -4.80
CA ALA A 63 9.05 5.17 -4.32
C ALA A 63 10.44 5.15 -4.97
N GLU A 64 10.52 5.31 -6.30
CA GLU A 64 11.81 5.34 -7.02
C GLU A 64 12.65 6.56 -6.63
N GLY A 65 12.02 7.71 -6.39
CA GLY A 65 12.70 8.90 -5.89
C GLY A 65 13.32 8.71 -4.50
N MET A 66 12.68 7.89 -3.65
CA MET A 66 13.23 7.55 -2.34
C MET A 66 14.43 6.60 -2.43
N LYS A 67 14.52 5.76 -3.47
CA LYS A 67 15.67 4.85 -3.67
C LYS A 67 16.92 5.61 -4.11
N PHE A 68 16.78 6.81 -4.68
CA PHE A 68 17.92 7.57 -5.21
C PHE A 68 18.94 7.92 -4.11
N LYS A 69 20.16 7.39 -4.25
CA LYS A 69 21.26 7.52 -3.27
C LYS A 69 20.92 7.02 -1.87
N ALA A 70 19.89 6.19 -1.73
CA ALA A 70 19.59 5.53 -0.48
C ALA A 70 20.54 4.34 -0.27
N PRO A 71 20.86 4.00 0.98
CA PRO A 71 21.60 2.76 1.26
C PRO A 71 20.72 1.53 0.95
N ASP A 72 21.36 0.40 0.66
CA ASP A 72 20.68 -0.85 0.24
C ASP A 72 19.55 -1.28 1.20
N LEU A 73 19.76 -1.11 2.50
CA LEU A 73 18.75 -1.42 3.52
C LEU A 73 17.45 -0.61 3.31
N ILE A 74 17.57 0.69 2.99
CA ILE A 74 16.41 1.54 2.73
C ILE A 74 15.73 1.15 1.42
N ILE A 75 16.50 0.79 0.40
CA ILE A 75 15.96 0.27 -0.87
C ILE A 75 15.14 -1.01 -0.61
N GLU A 76 15.66 -1.93 0.19
CA GLU A 76 14.96 -3.17 0.56
C GLU A 76 13.63 -2.89 1.30
N TYR A 77 13.59 -1.91 2.21
CA TYR A 77 12.34 -1.52 2.87
C TYR A 77 11.33 -0.93 1.90
N ILE A 78 11.78 -0.11 0.94
CA ILE A 78 10.92 0.45 -0.10
C ILE A 78 10.31 -0.68 -0.95
N ASP A 79 11.12 -1.65 -1.36
CA ASP A 79 10.65 -2.79 -2.15
C ASP A 79 9.67 -3.67 -1.38
N LYS A 80 9.90 -3.91 -0.09
CA LYS A 80 8.94 -4.61 0.79
C LYS A 80 7.61 -3.88 0.88
N LEU A 81 7.62 -2.55 0.93
CA LEU A 81 6.39 -1.77 0.96
C LEU A 81 5.65 -1.82 -0.39
N LEU A 82 6.37 -1.84 -1.51
CA LEU A 82 5.77 -2.07 -2.82
C LEU A 82 5.11 -3.44 -2.92
N ILE A 83 5.74 -4.49 -2.38
CA ILE A 83 5.15 -5.83 -2.30
C ILE A 83 3.86 -5.82 -1.46
N LEU A 84 3.84 -5.11 -0.33
CA LEU A 84 2.62 -4.93 0.47
C LEU A 84 1.50 -4.28 -0.37
N CYS A 85 1.84 -3.28 -1.18
CA CYS A 85 0.90 -2.64 -2.07
C CYS A 85 0.34 -3.61 -3.12
N ASP A 86 1.17 -4.49 -3.69
CA ASP A 86 0.72 -5.52 -4.63
C ASP A 86 -0.21 -6.54 -3.97
N VAL A 87 0.09 -6.94 -2.73
CA VAL A 87 -0.79 -7.79 -1.92
C VAL A 87 -2.14 -7.11 -1.70
N ASN A 88 -2.15 -5.81 -1.42
CA ASN A 88 -3.39 -5.08 -1.19
C ASN A 88 -4.25 -4.94 -2.46
N ASP A 89 -3.62 -4.72 -3.62
CA ASP A 89 -4.32 -4.70 -4.90
C ASP A 89 -4.85 -6.09 -5.28
N PHE A 90 -4.08 -7.16 -4.99
CA PHE A 90 -4.57 -8.53 -5.14
C PHE A 90 -5.78 -8.80 -4.25
N ARG A 91 -5.78 -8.32 -3.00
CA ARG A 91 -6.94 -8.42 -2.11
C ARG A 91 -8.17 -7.80 -2.77
N LYS A 92 -8.06 -6.67 -3.49
CA LYS A 92 -9.15 -6.01 -4.24
C LYS A 92 -9.61 -6.73 -5.49
N SER A 93 -8.80 -7.65 -6.02
CA SER A 93 -9.15 -8.35 -7.25
C SER A 93 -10.46 -9.13 -7.13
N ALA A 94 -11.21 -9.23 -8.23
CA ALA A 94 -12.44 -10.01 -8.28
C ALA A 94 -12.21 -11.49 -7.91
N GLY A 95 -11.03 -12.03 -8.26
CA GLY A 95 -10.63 -13.40 -7.94
C GLY A 95 -10.45 -13.65 -6.45
N PHE A 96 -10.09 -12.64 -5.66
CA PHE A 96 -9.92 -12.77 -4.21
C PHE A 96 -11.20 -12.52 -3.42
N LYS A 97 -12.24 -11.94 -4.03
CA LYS A 97 -13.49 -11.56 -3.34
C LYS A 97 -14.15 -12.72 -2.58
N SER A 98 -14.16 -13.92 -3.15
CA SER A 98 -14.73 -15.11 -2.51
C SER A 98 -13.89 -15.61 -1.33
N CYS A 99 -12.56 -15.51 -1.43
CA CYS A 99 -11.63 -15.85 -0.35
C CYS A 99 -11.77 -14.85 0.81
N ARG A 100 -11.86 -13.56 0.50
CA ARG A 100 -12.10 -12.50 1.47
C ARG A 100 -13.34 -12.77 2.33
N ALA A 101 -14.47 -13.11 1.69
CA ALA A 101 -15.69 -13.44 2.41
C ALA A 101 -15.52 -14.58 3.42
N LYS A 102 -14.71 -15.61 3.09
CA LYS A 102 -14.38 -16.71 4.01
C LYS A 102 -13.47 -16.28 5.16
N ILE A 103 -12.47 -15.43 4.88
CA ILE A 103 -11.56 -14.89 5.90
C ILE A 103 -12.35 -14.05 6.92
N GLU A 104 -13.24 -13.18 6.44
CA GLU A 104 -14.08 -12.34 7.31
C GLU A 104 -15.12 -13.16 8.08
N ALA A 105 -15.74 -14.19 7.46
CA ALA A 105 -16.61 -15.11 8.19
C ALA A 105 -15.87 -15.86 9.32
N ASN A 106 -14.60 -16.19 9.10
CA ASN A 106 -13.73 -16.80 10.11
C ASN A 106 -13.26 -15.81 11.20
N ARG A 107 -13.58 -14.52 11.11
CA ARG A 107 -13.36 -13.53 12.19
C ARG A 107 -14.49 -13.44 13.19
N SER A 108 -15.39 -14.41 13.18
CA SER A 108 -16.48 -14.47 14.15
C SER A 108 -15.95 -14.37 15.59
N PRO A 109 -16.74 -13.78 16.51
CA PRO A 109 -16.45 -13.82 17.95
C PRO A 109 -16.16 -15.25 18.43
N CYS A 110 -16.86 -16.25 17.87
CA CYS A 110 -16.60 -17.66 18.13
C CYS A 110 -15.14 -18.07 17.92
N ILE A 111 -14.46 -17.66 16.83
CA ILE A 111 -13.04 -17.98 16.63
C ILE A 111 -12.13 -17.16 17.55
N ARG A 112 -12.46 -15.88 17.77
CA ARG A 112 -11.68 -15.01 18.68
C ARG A 112 -11.73 -15.48 20.14
N GLU A 113 -12.85 -16.06 20.55
CA GLU A 113 -13.12 -16.53 21.91
C GLU A 113 -12.90 -18.04 22.05
N TRP A 114 -12.55 -18.73 20.96
CA TRP A 114 -12.32 -20.17 20.96
C TRP A 114 -11.08 -20.50 21.78
N ASN A 115 -11.29 -21.02 23.00
CA ASN A 115 -10.26 -21.61 23.83
C ASN A 115 -10.48 -23.13 23.93
N PRO A 116 -9.99 -23.93 22.97
CA PRO A 116 -10.18 -25.38 22.95
C PRO A 116 -9.45 -26.13 24.06
N PHE A 117 -8.52 -25.47 24.74
CA PHE A 117 -7.72 -26.06 25.80
C PHE A 117 -7.91 -25.25 27.08
N GLN A 118 -9.12 -25.23 27.63
CA GLN A 118 -9.35 -24.61 28.94
C GLN A 118 -8.44 -25.30 29.98
N ILE A 119 -7.27 -24.71 30.25
CA ILE A 119 -6.37 -25.18 31.31
C ILE A 119 -7.06 -24.81 32.61
N ARG A 120 -7.50 -25.84 33.32
CA ARG A 120 -8.12 -25.75 34.64
C ARG A 120 -7.07 -25.33 35.67
#